data_AF-A0A381Z9B1-F1
#
_entry.id   AF-A0A381Z9B1-F1
#
_cell.length_a   1.000
_cell.length_b   1.000
_cell.length_c   1.000
_cell.angle_alpha   90.00
_cell.angle_beta   90.00
_cell.angle_gamma   90.00
#
_symmetry.space_group_name_H-M   'P 1'
#
loop_
_entity.id
_entity.type
_entity.pdbx_description
1 polymer ?
#
loop_
_entity_poly.entity_id
_entity_poly.type
_entity_poly.pdbx_seq_one_letter_code
_entity_poly.pdbx_strand_id
1 'polypeptide(L)'
;VKVRSYFRYKNIPHTWIVRDQTTQKEYNKYAKIQIVPLVITPENKGLQDSTPIIQLMEKQHPDNTIAPKEIHTAFVSRLLEEYADEWMVKCMFHYRWRYPEDQVSAASRFAELFTPTWINRIPIANRVFKKYAAATFRKRQKSRLWVVGSNENT
;
A
#
# COMPACT_ATOMS: atom_id res chain seq x y z
N VAL A 1 -1.78 0.10 5.77
CA VAL A 1 -2.15 0.68 7.09
C VAL A 1 -3.57 0.29 7.48
N LYS A 2 -4.61 0.60 6.68
CA LYS A 2 -6.03 0.20 6.88
C LYS A 2 -6.22 -1.22 7.46
N VAL A 3 -5.80 -2.25 6.73
CA VAL A 3 -5.92 -3.66 7.17
C VAL A 3 -5.21 -3.95 8.49
N ARG A 4 -4.01 -3.39 8.72
CA ARG A 4 -3.27 -3.57 9.97
C ARG A 4 -4.02 -2.94 11.15
N SER A 5 -4.58 -1.74 10.96
CA SER A 5 -5.39 -1.09 11.99
C SER A 5 -6.64 -1.92 12.31
N TYR A 6 -7.29 -2.47 11.28
CA TYR A 6 -8.42 -3.39 11.45
C TYR A 6 -8.04 -4.64 12.25
N PHE A 7 -6.94 -5.33 11.92
CA PHE A 7 -6.50 -6.51 12.68
C PHE A 7 -6.19 -6.18 14.14
N ARG A 8 -5.60 -5.01 14.41
CA ARG A 8 -5.38 -4.54 15.78
C ARG A 8 -6.68 -4.30 16.52
N TYR A 9 -7.64 -3.63 15.90
CA TYR A 9 -8.96 -3.37 16.49
C TYR A 9 -9.69 -4.69 16.83
N LYS A 10 -9.63 -5.67 15.93
CA LYS A 10 -10.23 -7.00 16.13
C LYS A 10 -9.40 -7.96 16.98
N ASN A 11 -8.24 -7.53 17.47
CA ASN A 11 -7.26 -8.37 18.17
C ASN A 11 -6.86 -9.66 17.39
N ILE A 12 -6.82 -9.58 16.06
CA ILE A 12 -6.36 -10.68 15.20
C ILE A 12 -4.83 -10.73 15.23
N PRO A 13 -4.20 -11.84 15.70
CA PRO A 13 -2.75 -11.98 15.71
C PRO A 13 -2.18 -11.89 14.30
N HIS A 14 -1.17 -11.06 14.09
CA HIS A 14 -0.54 -10.88 12.79
C HIS A 14 0.89 -10.35 12.91
N THR A 15 1.69 -10.67 11.89
CA THR A 15 3.04 -10.12 11.72
C THR A 15 3.03 -9.08 10.61
N TRP A 16 3.61 -7.92 10.87
CA TRP A 16 3.82 -6.90 9.85
C TRP A 16 5.13 -7.16 9.10
N ILE A 17 5.02 -7.56 7.83
CA ILE A 17 6.16 -7.79 6.95
C ILE A 17 6.28 -6.60 6.00
N VAL A 18 7.42 -5.91 6.04
CA VAL A 18 7.72 -4.83 5.10
C VAL A 18 8.02 -5.44 3.74
N ARG A 19 7.40 -4.90 2.69
CA ARG A 19 7.73 -5.26 1.31
C ARG A 19 9.00 -4.52 0.89
N ASP A 20 10.08 -5.26 0.74
CA ASP A 20 11.40 -4.76 0.35
C ASP A 20 12.11 -5.74 -0.57
N GLN A 21 13.37 -5.48 -0.91
CA GLN A 21 14.16 -6.36 -1.80
C GLN A 21 14.25 -7.81 -1.28
N THR A 22 14.31 -8.01 0.03
CA THR A 22 14.49 -9.33 0.66
C THR A 22 13.19 -10.13 0.69
N THR A 23 12.05 -9.47 0.88
CA THR A 23 10.72 -10.10 0.94
C THR A 23 10.01 -10.14 -0.41
N GLN A 24 10.55 -9.48 -1.45
CA GLN A 24 9.90 -9.39 -2.76
C GLN A 24 9.65 -10.76 -3.42
N LYS A 25 10.53 -11.74 -3.22
CA LYS A 25 10.36 -13.11 -3.75
C LYS A 25 9.14 -13.80 -3.14
N GLU A 26 9.01 -13.71 -1.82
CA GLU A 26 7.87 -14.27 -1.10
C GLU A 26 6.57 -13.53 -1.46
N TYR A 27 6.61 -12.19 -1.50
CA TYR A 27 5.49 -11.39 -1.96
C TYR A 27 4.97 -11.84 -3.33
N ASN A 28 5.86 -12.10 -4.29
CA ASN A 28 5.50 -12.53 -5.64
C ASN A 28 4.85 -13.92 -5.70
N LYS A 29 5.08 -14.79 -4.71
CA LYS A 29 4.47 -16.11 -4.65
C LYS A 29 2.96 -16.04 -4.37
N TYR A 30 2.52 -15.05 -3.59
CA TYR A 30 1.14 -14.95 -3.12
C TYR A 30 0.37 -13.79 -3.75
N ALA A 31 1.05 -12.73 -4.21
CA ALA A 31 0.41 -11.58 -4.83
C ALA A 31 -0.05 -11.91 -6.26
N LYS A 32 -1.35 -11.74 -6.53
CA LYS A 32 -1.91 -11.80 -7.88
C LYS A 32 -1.53 -10.57 -8.71
N ILE A 33 -1.50 -9.41 -8.06
CA ILE A 33 -1.11 -8.13 -8.65
C ILE A 33 -0.13 -7.37 -7.75
N GLN A 34 0.66 -6.47 -8.35
CA GLN A 34 1.76 -5.78 -7.68
C GLN A 34 1.30 -4.58 -6.81
N ILE A 35 0.22 -4.77 -6.02
CA ILE A 35 -0.34 -3.78 -5.09
C ILE A 35 -0.39 -4.31 -3.66
N VAL A 36 -0.24 -3.39 -2.71
CA VAL A 36 -0.48 -3.63 -1.28
C VAL A 36 -1.89 -3.17 -0.90
N PRO A 37 -2.53 -3.74 0.14
CA PRO A 37 -2.02 -4.77 1.05
C PRO A 37 -2.03 -6.19 0.46
N LEU A 38 -1.21 -7.08 1.04
CA LEU A 38 -1.24 -8.53 0.86
C LEU A 38 -1.29 -9.16 2.26
N VAL A 39 -2.25 -10.06 2.49
CA VAL A 39 -2.32 -10.90 3.70
C VAL A 39 -2.08 -12.35 3.29
N ILE A 40 -1.22 -13.05 4.02
CA ILE A 40 -0.97 -14.48 3.85
C ILE A 40 -1.65 -15.17 5.03
N THR A 41 -2.60 -16.06 4.77
CA THR A 41 -3.31 -16.82 5.82
C THR A 41 -2.45 -17.98 6.32
N PRO A 42 -2.75 -18.57 7.50
CA PRO A 42 -2.05 -19.77 7.99
C PRO A 42 -2.08 -20.95 7.00
N GLU A 43 -3.09 -21.03 6.13
CA GLU A 43 -3.23 -22.04 5.08
C GLU A 43 -2.46 -21.67 3.79
N ASN A 44 -1.53 -20.72 3.85
CA ASN A 44 -0.73 -20.24 2.72
C ASN A 44 -1.56 -19.66 1.56
N LYS A 45 -2.67 -18.97 1.86
CA LYS A 45 -3.48 -18.27 0.84
C LYS A 45 -3.18 -16.78 0.83
N GLY A 46 -3.01 -16.22 -0.36
CA GLY A 46 -2.83 -14.78 -0.57
C GLY A 46 -4.17 -14.06 -0.73
N LEU A 47 -4.44 -13.08 0.13
CA LEU A 47 -5.58 -12.18 0.04
C LEU A 47 -5.08 -10.77 -0.30
N GLN A 48 -5.74 -10.12 -1.25
CA GLN A 48 -5.43 -8.76 -1.70
C GLN A 48 -6.69 -7.91 -1.72
N ASP A 49 -6.49 -6.59 -1.75
CA ASP A 49 -7.50 -5.56 -1.61
C ASP A 49 -8.08 -5.49 -0.19
N SER A 50 -8.04 -4.30 0.42
CA SER A 50 -8.45 -4.12 1.81
C SER A 50 -9.90 -4.48 2.06
N THR A 51 -10.80 -4.17 1.12
CA THR A 51 -12.24 -4.33 1.31
C THR A 51 -12.64 -5.81 1.38
N PRO A 52 -12.30 -6.67 0.40
CA PRO A 52 -12.59 -8.10 0.51
C PRO A 52 -11.81 -8.79 1.64
N ILE A 53 -10.59 -8.34 1.98
CA ILE A 53 -9.87 -8.83 3.16
C ILE A 53 -10.70 -8.58 4.42
N ILE A 54 -11.12 -7.33 4.65
CA ILE A 54 -11.85 -6.95 5.86
C ILE A 54 -13.22 -7.64 5.90
N GLN A 55 -13.94 -7.73 4.79
CA GLN A 55 -15.22 -8.43 4.73
C GLN A 55 -15.10 -9.92 5.05
N LEU A 56 -14.05 -10.60 4.56
CA LEU A 56 -13.80 -12.00 4.90
C LEU A 56 -13.51 -12.15 6.41
N MET A 57 -12.66 -11.28 6.94
CA MET A 57 -12.24 -11.34 8.34
C MET A 57 -13.38 -10.96 9.30
N GLU A 58 -14.26 -10.04 8.92
CA GLU A 58 -15.47 -9.72 9.70
C GLU A 58 -16.40 -10.93 9.83
N LYS A 59 -16.50 -11.76 8.78
CA LYS A 59 -17.29 -13.00 8.84
C LYS A 59 -16.64 -14.06 9.74
N GLN A 60 -15.31 -14.12 9.76
CA GLN A 60 -14.55 -15.11 10.56
C GLN A 60 -14.40 -14.69 12.02
N HIS A 61 -14.42 -13.39 12.30
CA HIS A 61 -14.28 -12.81 13.63
C HIS A 61 -15.49 -11.89 13.91
N PRO A 62 -16.68 -12.42 14.23
CA PRO A 62 -17.90 -11.63 14.34
C PRO A 62 -17.94 -10.69 15.56
N ASP A 63 -17.18 -10.98 16.61
CA ASP A 63 -17.15 -10.16 17.83
C ASP A 63 -16.56 -8.77 17.57
N ASN A 64 -17.09 -7.73 18.23
CA ASN A 64 -16.67 -6.33 18.04
C ASN A 64 -16.69 -5.92 16.56
N THR A 65 -17.83 -6.06 15.89
CA THR A 65 -17.95 -5.67 14.48
C THR A 65 -17.64 -4.19 14.27
N ILE A 66 -17.06 -3.87 13.11
CA ILE A 66 -16.88 -2.48 12.65
C ILE A 66 -18.14 -1.90 12.03
N ALA A 67 -19.14 -2.74 11.72
CA ALA A 67 -20.37 -2.31 11.07
C ALA A 67 -21.38 -1.80 12.12
N PRO A 68 -21.90 -0.56 11.98
CA PRO A 68 -23.01 -0.09 12.80
C PRO A 68 -24.25 -0.99 12.68
N LYS A 69 -25.00 -1.15 13.78
CA LYS A 69 -26.22 -1.98 13.80
C LYS A 69 -27.38 -1.35 13.01
N GLU A 70 -27.50 -0.03 13.07
CA GLU A 70 -28.55 0.71 12.40
C GLU A 70 -28.25 0.82 10.90
N ILE A 71 -29.24 0.50 10.06
CA ILE A 71 -29.07 0.42 8.60
C ILE A 71 -28.61 1.74 7.96
N HIS A 72 -29.15 2.87 8.40
CA HIS A 72 -28.80 4.19 7.85
C HIS A 72 -27.36 4.57 8.21
N THR A 73 -26.96 4.34 9.45
CA THR A 73 -25.59 4.58 9.92
C THR A 73 -24.59 3.63 9.24
N ALA A 74 -24.96 2.36 9.04
CA ALA A 74 -24.16 1.40 8.30
C ALA A 74 -23.97 1.81 6.82
N PHE A 75 -25.03 2.35 6.20
CA PHE A 75 -24.95 2.90 4.85
C PHE A 75 -23.94 4.06 4.77
N VAL A 76 -24.03 5.04 5.67
CA VAL A 76 -23.08 6.17 5.71
C VAL A 76 -21.66 5.69 5.94
N SER A 77 -21.44 4.73 6.86
CA SER A 77 -20.12 4.15 7.09
C SER A 77 -19.53 3.54 5.83
N ARG A 78 -20.32 2.78 5.06
CA ARG A 78 -19.87 2.19 3.79
C ARG A 78 -19.62 3.25 2.71
N LEU A 79 -20.49 4.26 2.62
CA LEU A 79 -20.31 5.35 1.67
C LEU A 79 -19.00 6.10 1.92
N LEU A 80 -18.65 6.36 3.18
CA LEU A 80 -17.38 6.99 3.54
C LEU A 80 -16.17 6.11 3.19
N GLU A 81 -16.28 4.79 3.41
CA GLU A 81 -15.24 3.84 3.00
C GLU A 81 -15.03 3.85 1.47
N GLU A 82 -16.09 3.71 0.69
CA GLU A 82 -16.04 3.74 -0.78
C GLU A 82 -15.50 5.08 -1.30
N TYR A 83 -15.92 6.20 -0.70
CA TYR A 83 -15.38 7.51 -1.06
C TYR A 83 -13.87 7.60 -0.82
N ALA A 84 -13.39 7.09 0.32
CA ALA A 84 -11.97 7.09 0.64
C ALA A 84 -11.16 6.19 -0.32
N ASP A 85 -11.67 5.01 -0.63
CA ASP A 85 -10.99 4.04 -1.49
C ASP A 85 -10.92 4.52 -2.96
N GLU A 86 -11.96 5.22 -3.45
CA GLU A 86 -12.03 5.68 -4.85
C GLU A 86 -11.49 7.10 -5.10
N TRP A 87 -11.74 8.03 -4.17
CA TRP A 87 -11.40 9.46 -4.38
C TRP A 87 -10.14 9.88 -3.63
N MET A 88 -9.98 9.51 -2.37
CA MET A 88 -8.83 9.97 -1.58
C MET A 88 -7.50 9.37 -2.04
N VAL A 89 -7.54 8.19 -2.68
CA VAL A 89 -6.36 7.60 -3.35
C VAL A 89 -5.85 8.50 -4.47
N LYS A 90 -6.73 9.21 -5.19
CA LYS A 90 -6.34 10.16 -6.25
C LYS A 90 -5.60 11.35 -5.65
N CYS A 91 -6.12 11.95 -4.59
CA CYS A 91 -5.46 13.03 -3.86
C CYS A 91 -4.08 12.59 -3.34
N MET A 92 -4.02 11.43 -2.68
CA MET A 92 -2.76 10.86 -2.18
C MET A 92 -1.73 10.69 -3.31
N PHE A 93 -2.14 10.18 -4.47
CA PHE A 93 -1.24 9.95 -5.59
C PHE A 93 -0.81 11.27 -6.25
N HIS A 94 -1.74 12.21 -6.42
CA HIS A 94 -1.48 13.56 -6.93
C HIS A 94 -0.42 14.26 -6.08
N TYR A 95 -0.67 14.46 -4.78
CA TYR A 95 0.27 15.18 -3.91
C TYR A 95 1.63 14.47 -3.83
N ARG A 96 1.65 13.13 -3.83
CA ARG A 96 2.92 12.38 -3.76
C ARG A 96 3.75 12.47 -5.04
N TRP A 97 3.13 12.57 -6.20
CA TRP A 97 3.81 12.37 -7.47
C TRP A 97 3.72 13.56 -8.45
N ARG A 98 2.97 14.63 -8.14
CA ARG A 98 2.89 15.85 -8.96
C ARG A 98 4.01 16.85 -8.62
N TYR A 99 4.28 17.06 -7.34
CA TYR A 99 5.24 18.07 -6.88
C TYR A 99 6.68 17.51 -6.84
N PRO A 100 7.69 18.26 -7.32
CA PRO A 100 9.07 17.77 -7.39
C PRO A 100 9.66 17.31 -6.06
N GLU A 101 9.44 18.04 -4.97
CA GLU A 101 9.98 17.70 -3.65
C GLU A 101 9.38 16.39 -3.12
N ASP A 102 8.05 16.25 -3.24
CA ASP A 102 7.34 15.04 -2.83
C ASP A 102 7.74 13.82 -3.66
N GLN A 103 7.92 14.00 -4.97
CA GLN A 103 8.42 12.95 -5.85
C GLN A 103 9.80 12.46 -5.40
N VAL A 104 10.72 13.38 -5.06
CA VAL A 104 12.08 13.04 -4.60
C VAL A 104 12.03 12.32 -3.26
N SER A 105 11.25 12.84 -2.31
CA SER A 105 11.06 12.23 -0.98
C SER A 105 10.46 10.83 -1.07
N ALA A 106 9.39 10.65 -1.85
CA ALA A 106 8.74 9.36 -2.04
C ALA A 106 9.65 8.37 -2.77
N ALA A 107 10.24 8.77 -3.90
CA ALA A 107 11.12 7.90 -4.69
C ALA A 107 12.35 7.44 -3.90
N SER A 108 12.92 8.30 -3.06
CA SER A 108 14.06 7.95 -2.21
C SER A 108 13.70 6.88 -1.19
N ARG A 109 12.55 7.01 -0.51
CA ARG A 109 12.04 5.98 0.42
C ARG A 109 11.81 4.63 -0.27
N PHE A 110 11.24 4.64 -1.49
CA PHE A 110 11.09 3.40 -2.26
C PHE A 110 12.44 2.83 -2.70
N ALA A 111 13.38 3.67 -3.13
CA ALA A 111 14.72 3.23 -3.49
C ALA A 111 15.43 2.54 -2.32
N GLU A 112 15.28 3.06 -1.10
CA GLU A 112 15.84 2.44 0.11
C GLU A 112 15.31 1.03 0.35
N LEU A 113 14.00 0.81 0.21
CA LEU A 113 13.40 -0.52 0.36
C LEU A 113 13.91 -1.52 -0.68
N PHE A 114 14.22 -1.06 -1.89
CA PHE A 114 14.61 -1.94 -2.99
C PHE A 114 16.10 -1.94 -3.30
N THR A 115 16.93 -1.32 -2.45
CA THR A 115 18.39 -1.36 -2.56
C THR A 115 18.94 -2.65 -1.93
N PRO A 116 19.65 -3.50 -2.69
CA PRO A 116 20.28 -4.70 -2.14
C PRO A 116 21.23 -4.37 -0.98
N THR A 117 21.09 -5.10 0.12
CA THR A 117 21.86 -4.85 1.35
C THR A 117 23.38 -4.94 1.16
N TRP A 118 23.85 -5.80 0.26
CA TRP A 118 25.27 -5.94 -0.06
C TRP A 118 25.87 -4.66 -0.66
N ILE A 119 25.09 -3.89 -1.43
CA ILE A 119 25.54 -2.62 -2.04
C ILE A 119 25.80 -1.56 -0.96
N ASN A 120 25.12 -1.63 0.19
CA ASN A 120 25.32 -0.66 1.28
C ASN A 120 26.75 -0.65 1.82
N ARG A 121 27.53 -1.72 1.61
CA ARG A 121 28.94 -1.82 2.02
C ARG A 121 29.89 -0.98 1.15
N ILE A 122 29.43 -0.49 -0.01
CA ILE A 122 30.23 0.29 -0.96
C ILE A 122 29.57 1.67 -1.12
N PRO A 123 30.01 2.71 -0.38
CA PRO A 123 29.28 3.99 -0.28
C PRO A 123 28.99 4.68 -1.62
N ILE A 124 29.96 4.66 -2.55
CA ILE A 124 29.81 5.27 -3.87
C ILE A 124 28.78 4.49 -4.71
N ALA A 125 28.91 3.15 -4.76
CA ALA A 125 27.97 2.30 -5.48
C ALA A 125 26.55 2.40 -4.90
N ASN A 126 26.41 2.46 -3.57
CA ASN A 126 25.14 2.70 -2.89
C ASN A 126 24.49 4.00 -3.33
N ARG A 127 25.25 5.10 -3.33
CA ARG A 127 24.74 6.41 -3.77
C ARG A 127 24.27 6.39 -5.22
N VAL A 128 25.04 5.77 -6.11
CA VAL A 128 24.69 5.64 -7.53
C VAL A 128 23.43 4.79 -7.71
N PHE A 129 23.38 3.62 -7.06
CA PHE A 129 22.26 2.71 -7.15
C PHE A 129 20.96 3.35 -6.63
N LYS A 130 20.99 3.99 -5.45
CA LYS A 130 19.82 4.66 -4.87
C LYS A 130 19.30 5.76 -5.79
N LYS A 131 20.18 6.58 -6.38
CA LYS A 131 19.78 7.61 -7.36
C LYS A 131 19.11 7.00 -8.59
N TYR A 132 19.69 5.92 -9.12
CA TYR A 132 19.11 5.20 -10.26
C TYR A 132 17.73 4.62 -9.92
N ALA A 133 17.63 3.85 -8.83
CA ALA A 133 16.37 3.25 -8.39
C ALA A 133 15.29 4.30 -8.11
N ALA A 134 15.64 5.41 -7.44
CA ALA A 134 14.71 6.52 -7.21
C ALA A 134 14.23 7.13 -8.53
N ALA A 135 15.12 7.36 -9.50
CA ALA A 135 14.75 7.86 -10.82
C ALA A 135 13.79 6.89 -11.55
N THR A 136 14.03 5.57 -11.46
CA THR A 136 13.15 4.55 -12.03
C THR A 136 11.76 4.57 -11.40
N PHE A 137 11.66 4.62 -10.06
CA PHE A 137 10.37 4.73 -9.36
C PHE A 137 9.64 6.01 -9.73
N ARG A 138 10.35 7.14 -9.71
CA ARG A 138 9.81 8.46 -10.06
C ARG A 138 9.25 8.46 -11.49
N LYS A 139 10.01 7.97 -12.47
CA LYS A 139 9.58 7.90 -13.87
C LYS A 139 8.31 7.06 -14.01
N ARG A 140 8.28 5.87 -13.39
CA ARG A 140 7.15 4.95 -13.42
C ARG A 140 5.88 5.53 -12.79
N GLN A 141 6.01 6.27 -11.70
CA GLN A 141 4.84 6.80 -10.99
C GLN A 141 4.32 8.08 -11.64
N LYS A 142 5.20 8.96 -12.12
CA LYS A 142 4.81 10.14 -12.92
C LYS A 142 4.01 9.75 -14.16
N SER A 143 4.40 8.67 -14.86
CA SER A 143 3.69 8.23 -16.06
C SER A 143 2.25 7.74 -15.79
N ARG A 144 1.83 7.66 -14.51
CA ARG A 144 0.50 7.22 -14.08
C ARG A 144 -0.35 8.36 -13.50
N LEU A 145 0.15 9.60 -13.46
CA LEU A 145 -0.60 10.74 -12.94
C LEU A 145 -1.93 10.96 -13.67
N TRP A 146 -1.98 10.69 -14.97
CA TRP A 146 -3.20 10.79 -15.77
C TRP A 146 -4.31 9.85 -15.29
N VAL A 147 -3.97 8.68 -14.73
CA VAL A 147 -4.94 7.69 -14.20
C VAL A 147 -5.74 8.26 -13.05
N VAL A 148 -5.15 9.19 -12.29
CA VAL A 148 -5.80 9.86 -11.16
C VAL A 148 -6.33 11.25 -11.50
N GLY A 149 -6.35 11.62 -12.79
CA GLY A 149 -6.81 12.94 -13.25
C GLY A 149 -5.86 14.09 -12.93
N SER A 150 -4.61 13.81 -12.54
CA SER A 150 -3.61 14.85 -12.30
C SER A 150 -2.96 15.26 -13.62
N ASN A 151 -3.03 16.55 -13.94
CA ASN A 151 -2.49 17.14 -15.17
C ASN A 151 -1.87 18.52 -14.90
N GLU A 152 -1.74 19.37 -15.92
CA GLU A 152 -1.15 20.71 -15.75
C GLU A 152 -2.10 21.68 -15.05
N ASN A 153 -3.40 21.49 -15.23
CA ASN A 153 -4.48 22.33 -14.70
C ASN A 153 -5.02 21.84 -13.35
N THR A 154 -4.49 20.74 -12.83
CA THR A 154 -4.82 20.14 -11.52
C THR A 154 -3.56 19.83 -10.74
#